data_AF-A0A915C9Z2-F1
#
_entry.id   AF-A0A915C9Z2-F1
#
_cell.length_a   1.000
_cell.length_b   1.000
_cell.length_c   1.000
_cell.angle_alpha   90.00
_cell.angle_beta   90.00
_cell.angle_gamma   90.00
#
_symmetry.space_group_name_H-M   'P 1'
#
loop_
_entity.id
_entity.type
_entity.pdbx_description
1 polymer ?
#
loop_
_entity_poly.entity_id
_entity_poly.type
_entity_poly.pdbx_seq_one_letter_code
_entity_poly.pdbx_strand_id
1 'polypeptide(L)'
;MLYFAYTTNFDVRYSMILINKRIYWLAVYSRLLMGVFAICPLSNQIPPPICAFLFDNNECSGSFYMVKENIEEWNIDEIWNNRVTMAILRPDCYLDLYDGSNLTDSHRYLGGDISEGNIYDLSWYSFANRTTSYYCQCSP
;
A
#
# COMPACT_ATOMS: atom_id res chain seq x y z
N MET A 1 4.03 -61.69 43.66
CA MET A 1 5.21 -60.99 43.11
C MET A 1 4.80 -60.47 41.74
N LEU A 2 4.96 -59.16 41.53
CA LEU A 2 4.43 -58.35 40.43
C LEU A 2 5.00 -58.73 39.05
N TYR A 3 4.22 -58.56 37.98
CA TYR A 3 4.69 -57.87 36.76
C TYR A 3 3.54 -57.12 36.07
N PHE A 4 3.75 -55.81 35.93
CA PHE A 4 2.84 -54.77 35.44
C PHE A 4 2.97 -54.58 33.92
N ALA A 5 1.82 -54.31 33.29
CA ALA A 5 1.54 -53.40 32.17
C ALA A 5 2.65 -53.05 31.15
N TYR A 6 2.42 -53.43 29.88
CA TYR A 6 3.20 -52.99 28.71
C TYR A 6 2.28 -52.60 27.54
N THR A 7 1.35 -51.65 27.70
CA THR A 7 0.45 -51.26 26.58
C THR A 7 0.03 -49.78 26.56
N THR A 8 0.90 -48.82 26.92
CA THR A 8 0.51 -47.38 26.93
C THR A 8 1.45 -46.42 26.20
N ASN A 9 2.60 -46.87 25.67
CA ASN A 9 3.62 -45.94 25.13
C ASN A 9 3.57 -45.66 23.62
N PHE A 10 2.79 -46.42 22.83
CA PHE A 10 2.79 -46.26 21.36
C PHE A 10 1.77 -45.22 20.85
N ASP A 11 0.63 -45.08 21.53
CA ASP A 11 -0.49 -44.23 21.08
C ASP A 11 -0.22 -42.72 21.25
N VAL A 12 0.52 -42.35 22.30
CA VAL A 12 0.79 -40.94 22.63
C VAL A 12 1.74 -40.29 21.61
N ARG A 13 2.73 -41.03 21.10
CA ARG A 13 3.71 -40.50 20.12
C ARG A 13 3.07 -40.20 18.78
N TYR A 14 2.11 -40.99 18.33
CA TYR A 14 1.43 -40.78 17.04
C TYR A 14 0.52 -39.54 17.08
N SER A 15 -0.25 -39.36 18.16
CA SER A 15 -1.09 -38.18 18.35
C SER A 15 -0.27 -36.88 18.42
N MET A 16 0.89 -36.90 19.09
CA MET A 16 1.72 -35.70 19.25
C MET A 16 2.35 -35.23 17.92
N ILE A 17 2.71 -36.14 17.00
CA ILE A 17 3.30 -35.81 15.70
C ILE A 17 2.27 -35.21 14.73
N LEU A 18 1.03 -35.70 14.75
CA LEU A 18 -0.07 -35.20 13.91
C LEU A 18 -0.52 -33.79 14.30
N ILE A 19 -0.56 -33.49 15.60
CA ILE A 19 -0.89 -32.15 16.12
C ILE A 19 0.18 -31.13 15.68
N ASN A 20 1.45 -31.51 15.74
CA ASN A 20 2.57 -30.64 15.40
C ASN A 20 2.58 -30.25 13.90
N LYS A 21 2.22 -31.20 13.02
CA LYS A 21 2.08 -30.95 11.57
C LYS A 21 0.92 -29.99 11.26
N ARG A 22 -0.25 -30.15 11.92
CA ARG A 22 -1.42 -29.28 11.71
C ARG A 22 -1.18 -27.85 12.19
N ILE A 23 -0.49 -27.67 13.33
CA ILE A 23 -0.10 -26.35 13.84
C ILE A 23 0.89 -25.68 12.89
N TYR A 24 1.85 -26.44 12.35
CA TYR A 24 2.80 -25.93 11.36
C TYR A 24 2.09 -25.44 10.08
N TRP A 25 1.15 -26.21 9.54
CA TRP A 25 0.34 -25.80 8.38
C TRP A 25 -0.54 -24.58 8.67
N LEU A 26 -1.13 -24.47 9.87
CA LEU A 26 -1.89 -23.28 10.29
C LEU A 26 -1.01 -22.03 10.43
N ALA A 27 0.21 -22.17 10.94
CA ALA A 27 1.17 -21.07 11.08
C ALA A 27 1.75 -20.62 9.73
N VAL A 28 1.94 -21.54 8.79
CA VAL A 28 2.34 -21.22 7.41
C VAL A 28 1.18 -20.53 6.68
N TYR A 29 -0.05 -21.02 6.85
CA TYR A 29 -1.24 -20.42 6.23
C TYR A 29 -1.56 -19.02 6.78
N SER A 30 -1.35 -18.77 8.08
CA SER A 30 -1.55 -17.45 8.67
C SER A 30 -0.49 -16.43 8.23
N ARG A 31 0.76 -16.86 8.01
CA ARG A 31 1.80 -16.03 7.38
C ARG A 31 1.52 -15.78 5.90
N LEU A 32 0.93 -16.75 5.19
CA LEU A 32 0.51 -16.59 3.80
C LEU A 32 -0.64 -15.58 3.68
N LEU A 33 -1.61 -15.60 4.62
CA LEU A 33 -2.74 -14.66 4.62
C LEU A 33 -2.34 -13.22 4.98
N MET A 34 -1.37 -13.01 5.87
CA MET A 34 -0.87 -11.67 6.18
C MET A 34 -0.10 -11.00 5.02
N GLY A 35 0.38 -11.77 4.04
CA GLY A 35 1.08 -11.24 2.88
C GLY A 35 0.18 -10.79 1.72
N VAL A 36 -1.10 -11.15 1.73
CA VAL A 36 -1.97 -11.01 0.54
C VAL A 36 -2.88 -9.76 0.58
N PHE A 37 -2.97 -9.09 1.72
CA PHE A 37 -3.78 -7.88 1.84
C PHE A 37 -3.00 -6.77 2.54
N ALA A 38 -2.04 -6.17 1.84
CA ALA A 38 -1.65 -4.81 2.15
C ALA A 38 -2.90 -3.94 1.90
N ILE A 39 -3.56 -3.53 2.99
CA ILE A 39 -4.72 -2.64 2.91
C ILE A 39 -4.16 -1.25 2.65
N CYS A 40 -4.40 -0.72 1.45
CA CYS A 40 -4.06 0.67 1.11
C CYS A 40 -4.57 1.63 2.19
N PRO A 41 -3.83 2.71 2.52
CA PRO A 41 -4.35 3.70 3.44
C PRO A 41 -5.67 4.27 2.90
N LEU A 42 -6.65 4.44 3.80
CA LEU A 42 -7.94 4.97 3.41
C LEU A 42 -7.81 6.46 3.11
N SER A 43 -8.22 6.88 1.92
CA SER A 43 -8.24 8.29 1.50
C SER A 43 -8.89 9.23 2.54
N ASN A 44 -10.01 8.82 3.13
CA ASN A 44 -10.75 9.63 4.12
C ASN A 44 -10.01 9.81 5.46
N GLN A 45 -8.90 9.10 5.67
CA GLN A 45 -8.08 9.19 6.89
C GLN A 45 -6.82 10.04 6.68
N ILE A 46 -6.60 10.57 5.48
CA ILE A 46 -5.47 11.46 5.19
C ILE A 46 -5.73 12.81 5.91
N PRO A 47 -4.92 13.19 6.91
CA PRO A 47 -5.16 14.41 7.67
C PRO A 47 -4.60 15.65 6.94
N PRO A 48 -5.18 16.84 7.13
CA PRO A 48 -4.54 18.10 6.75
C PRO A 48 -3.16 18.26 7.43
N PRO A 49 -2.15 18.87 6.79
CA PRO A 49 -2.16 19.52 5.46
C PRO A 49 -1.77 18.57 4.31
N ILE A 50 -1.87 17.25 4.52
CA ILE A 50 -1.49 16.26 3.51
C ILE A 50 -2.63 16.13 2.50
N CYS A 51 -2.29 16.24 1.24
CA CYS A 51 -3.23 16.11 0.14
C CYS A 51 -3.27 14.69 -0.42
N ALA A 52 -2.11 14.07 -0.60
CA ALA A 52 -2.05 12.75 -1.22
C ALA A 52 -0.83 11.95 -0.75
N PHE A 53 -0.93 10.64 -0.91
CA PHE A 53 0.20 9.72 -0.83
C PHE A 53 0.51 9.18 -2.23
N LEU A 54 1.77 9.26 -2.63
CA LEU A 54 2.26 8.69 -3.89
C LEU A 54 3.08 7.44 -3.62
N PHE A 55 2.90 6.42 -4.45
CA PHE A 55 3.57 5.12 -4.33
C PHE A 55 4.31 4.78 -5.62
N ASP A 56 5.39 4.02 -5.49
CA ASP A 56 6.17 3.47 -6.60
C ASP A 56 5.65 2.10 -7.06
N ASN A 57 4.66 1.55 -6.37
CA ASN A 57 3.98 0.31 -6.70
C ASN A 57 2.46 0.45 -6.55
N ASN A 58 1.73 -0.52 -7.13
CA ASN A 58 0.27 -0.56 -7.12
C ASN A 58 -0.31 -1.39 -5.96
N GLU A 59 0.53 -1.83 -5.01
CA GLU A 59 0.13 -2.65 -3.87
C GLU A 59 -0.01 -1.84 -2.57
N CYS A 60 0.18 -0.52 -2.65
CA CYS A 60 0.17 0.38 -1.49
C CYS A 60 1.11 -0.06 -0.37
N SER A 61 2.21 -0.73 -0.74
CA SER A 61 3.18 -1.30 0.19
C SER A 61 4.49 -0.53 0.13
N GLY A 62 5.31 -0.63 1.18
CA GLY A 62 6.63 0.01 1.20
C GLY A 62 6.59 1.51 1.50
N SER A 63 7.56 2.24 0.93
CA SER A 63 7.69 3.69 1.10
C SER A 63 6.64 4.45 0.29
N PHE A 64 6.27 5.63 0.79
CA PHE A 64 5.37 6.56 0.08
C PHE A 64 5.91 7.98 0.19
N TYR A 65 5.55 8.81 -0.79
CA TYR A 65 5.82 10.24 -0.79
C TYR A 65 4.58 11.00 -0.32
N MET A 66 4.78 11.93 0.61
CA MET A 66 3.70 12.75 1.17
C MET A 66 3.60 14.07 0.41
N VAL A 67 2.49 14.24 -0.31
CA VAL A 67 2.16 15.47 -1.01
C VAL A 67 1.44 16.40 -0.04
N LYS A 68 1.98 17.60 0.15
CA LYS A 68 1.38 18.64 1.01
C LYS A 68 0.66 19.68 0.16
N GLU A 69 -0.41 20.25 0.71
CA GLU A 69 -1.10 21.38 0.10
C GLU A 69 -0.29 22.68 0.19
N ASN A 70 -0.47 23.59 -0.77
CA ASN A 70 0.03 24.98 -0.74
C ASN A 70 1.54 25.14 -0.48
N ILE A 71 2.35 24.28 -1.08
CA ILE A 71 3.82 24.38 -1.01
C ILE A 71 4.39 25.28 -2.11
N GLU A 72 5.52 25.93 -1.79
CA GLU A 72 6.27 26.78 -2.74
C GLU A 72 7.16 25.96 -3.69
N GLU A 73 7.55 24.75 -3.28
CA GLU A 73 8.37 23.84 -4.08
C GLU A 73 7.50 22.78 -4.75
N TRP A 74 7.43 22.79 -6.08
CA TRP A 74 6.56 21.88 -6.84
C TRP A 74 7.26 20.63 -7.35
N ASN A 75 8.59 20.61 -7.30
CA ASN A 75 9.36 19.46 -7.78
C ASN A 75 9.28 18.33 -6.76
N ILE A 76 9.09 17.12 -7.26
CA ILE A 76 9.21 15.94 -6.41
C ILE A 76 10.68 15.70 -6.09
N ASP A 77 10.96 15.11 -4.94
CA ASP A 77 12.33 14.75 -4.55
C ASP A 77 12.98 13.88 -5.63
N GLU A 78 14.27 14.06 -5.88
CA GLU A 78 15.02 13.36 -6.93
C GLU A 78 14.89 11.83 -6.85
N ILE A 79 14.75 11.28 -5.63
CA ILE A 79 14.57 9.84 -5.39
C ILE A 79 13.24 9.32 -5.94
N TRP A 80 12.22 10.17 -6.00
CA TRP A 80 10.85 9.85 -6.44
C TRP A 80 10.57 10.22 -7.88
N ASN A 81 11.47 10.98 -8.50
CA ASN A 81 11.35 11.42 -9.88
C ASN A 81 11.16 10.22 -10.84
N ASN A 82 10.13 10.29 -11.67
CA ASN A 82 9.78 9.24 -12.65
C ASN A 82 9.55 7.84 -12.05
N ARG A 83 9.11 7.74 -10.79
CA ARG A 83 8.84 6.45 -10.13
C ARG A 83 7.39 6.26 -9.70
N VAL A 84 6.61 7.32 -9.68
CA VAL A 84 5.23 7.25 -9.16
C VAL A 84 4.36 6.42 -10.10
N THR A 85 3.69 5.41 -9.56
CA THR A 85 2.78 4.52 -10.29
C THR A 85 1.35 4.57 -9.76
N MET A 86 1.17 4.95 -8.49
CA MET A 86 -0.13 5.05 -7.85
C MET A 86 -0.22 6.29 -6.95
N ALA A 87 -1.42 6.86 -6.84
CA ALA A 87 -1.73 7.95 -5.93
C ALA A 87 -3.00 7.66 -5.13
N ILE A 88 -2.98 8.00 -3.84
CA ILE A 88 -4.16 7.99 -2.97
C ILE A 88 -4.39 9.43 -2.53
N LEU A 89 -5.51 10.00 -2.95
CA LEU A 89 -5.83 11.42 -2.79
C LEU A 89 -6.82 11.61 -1.66
N ARG A 90 -6.66 12.66 -0.83
CA ARG A 90 -7.64 13.06 0.18
C ARG A 90 -8.92 13.56 -0.54
N PRO A 91 -10.14 13.22 -0.07
CA PRO A 91 -11.36 13.39 -0.87
C PRO A 91 -11.73 14.84 -1.23
N ASP A 92 -11.34 15.81 -0.41
CA ASP A 92 -11.58 17.24 -0.60
C ASP A 92 -10.49 17.93 -1.43
N CYS A 93 -9.52 17.17 -1.94
CA CYS A 93 -8.38 17.67 -2.71
C CYS A 93 -8.46 17.32 -4.18
N TYR A 94 -7.69 18.07 -4.96
CA TYR A 94 -7.29 17.71 -6.30
C TYR A 94 -5.77 17.78 -6.44
N LEU A 95 -5.22 16.90 -7.26
CA LEU A 95 -3.79 16.72 -7.45
C LEU A 95 -3.49 16.70 -8.93
N ASP A 96 -2.62 17.59 -9.40
CA ASP A 96 -2.17 17.62 -10.78
C ASP A 96 -0.70 17.19 -10.85
N LEU A 97 -0.40 16.16 -11.64
CA LEU A 97 0.92 15.56 -11.78
C LEU A 97 1.52 15.94 -13.14
N TYR A 98 2.79 16.34 -13.17
CA TYR A 98 3.46 16.85 -14.37
C TYR A 98 4.69 16.00 -14.72
N ASP A 99 4.92 15.82 -16.03
CA ASP A 99 6.08 15.11 -16.59
C ASP A 99 7.34 15.99 -16.58
N GLY A 100 7.15 17.30 -16.61
CA GLY A 100 8.22 18.28 -16.50
C GLY A 100 8.47 18.77 -15.08
N SER A 101 9.62 19.41 -14.86
CA SER A 101 9.90 20.14 -13.62
C SER A 101 9.17 21.48 -13.59
N ASN A 102 8.88 21.99 -12.39
CA ASN A 102 8.19 23.27 -12.20
C ASN A 102 6.85 23.39 -12.96
N LEU A 103 6.04 22.32 -12.94
CA LEU A 103 4.70 22.29 -13.54
C LEU A 103 4.69 22.48 -15.07
N THR A 104 5.67 21.87 -15.76
CA THR A 104 5.75 21.91 -17.23
C THR A 104 5.38 20.59 -17.90
N ASP A 105 5.32 20.61 -19.23
CA ASP A 105 5.05 19.47 -20.10
C ASP A 105 3.65 18.86 -19.88
N SER A 106 3.48 17.59 -20.27
CA SER A 106 2.20 16.92 -20.12
C SER A 106 1.85 16.71 -18.66
N HIS A 107 0.56 16.82 -18.34
CA HIS A 107 0.08 16.70 -16.97
C HIS A 107 -1.17 15.83 -16.87
N ARG A 108 -1.47 15.37 -15.66
CA ARG A 108 -2.62 14.52 -15.34
C ARG A 108 -3.26 14.97 -14.03
N TYR A 109 -4.46 15.51 -14.17
CA TYR A 109 -5.31 15.97 -13.07
C TYR A 109 -6.08 14.82 -12.41
N LEU A 110 -5.88 14.58 -11.11
CA LEU A 110 -6.61 13.64 -10.22
C LEU A 110 -7.55 14.41 -9.29
N GLY A 111 -8.70 13.82 -8.96
CA GLY A 111 -9.74 14.45 -8.14
C GLY A 111 -10.91 14.97 -8.96
N GLY A 112 -11.94 15.49 -8.28
CA GLY A 112 -13.13 16.06 -8.91
C GLY A 112 -14.27 15.08 -9.24
N ASP A 113 -14.03 13.76 -9.23
CA ASP A 113 -15.08 12.75 -9.43
C ASP A 113 -14.75 11.36 -8.83
N ILE A 114 -15.79 10.56 -8.69
CA ILE A 114 -16.02 9.34 -7.86
C ILE A 114 -15.10 8.13 -8.16
N SER A 115 -13.78 8.23 -8.03
CA SER A 115 -12.98 6.98 -7.97
C SER A 115 -13.24 6.26 -6.64
N GLU A 116 -13.41 4.93 -6.69
CA GLU A 116 -13.66 4.12 -5.50
C GLU A 116 -12.52 4.33 -4.50
N GLY A 117 -12.79 5.10 -3.44
CA GLY A 117 -11.83 5.40 -2.39
C GLY A 117 -10.72 6.39 -2.75
N ASN A 118 -10.85 7.20 -3.82
CA ASN A 118 -9.82 8.16 -4.27
C ASN A 118 -8.43 7.54 -4.51
N ILE A 119 -8.42 6.30 -4.99
CA ILE A 119 -7.21 5.57 -5.36
C ILE A 119 -7.06 5.62 -6.88
N TYR A 120 -5.87 5.98 -7.35
CA TYR A 120 -5.59 6.21 -8.77
C TYR A 120 -4.34 5.41 -9.18
N ASP A 121 -4.54 4.38 -10.01
CA ASP A 121 -3.47 3.69 -10.73
C ASP A 121 -3.09 4.50 -11.98
N LEU A 122 -1.89 5.07 -12.02
CA LEU A 122 -1.43 5.95 -13.10
C LEU A 122 -1.20 5.21 -14.42
N SER A 123 -1.08 3.87 -14.40
CA SER A 123 -0.95 3.07 -15.63
C SER A 123 -2.20 3.17 -16.51
N TRP A 124 -3.38 3.28 -15.90
CA TRP A 124 -4.65 3.45 -16.60
C TRP A 124 -4.74 4.77 -17.37
N TYR A 125 -3.88 5.73 -17.02
CA TYR A 125 -3.82 7.05 -17.61
C TYR A 125 -2.55 7.25 -18.45
N SER A 126 -1.77 6.17 -18.69
CA SER A 126 -0.48 6.23 -19.40
C SER A 126 0.50 7.26 -18.79
N PHE A 127 0.42 7.42 -17.46
CA PHE A 127 1.18 8.42 -16.70
C PHE A 127 2.06 7.81 -15.58
N ALA A 128 2.10 6.48 -15.48
CA ALA A 128 3.00 5.79 -14.55
C ALA A 128 4.47 6.07 -14.90
N ASN A 129 5.31 6.25 -13.87
CA ASN A 129 6.75 6.52 -13.99
C ASN A 129 7.12 7.80 -14.75
N ARG A 130 6.24 8.81 -14.73
CA ARG A 130 6.47 10.08 -15.43
C ARG A 130 6.45 11.30 -14.52
N THR A 131 5.97 11.17 -13.28
CA THR A 131 5.82 12.32 -12.40
C THR A 131 7.18 12.91 -12.01
N THR A 132 7.38 14.19 -12.33
CA THR A 132 8.56 14.99 -11.98
C THR A 132 8.19 16.17 -11.08
N SER A 133 7.00 16.75 -11.25
CA SER A 133 6.49 17.79 -10.36
C SER A 133 4.99 17.62 -10.12
N TYR A 134 4.48 18.28 -9.09
CA TYR A 134 3.08 18.19 -8.72
C TYR A 134 2.55 19.50 -8.18
N TYR A 135 1.24 19.68 -8.33
CA TYR A 135 0.48 20.73 -7.69
C TYR A 135 -0.69 20.11 -6.95
N CYS A 136 -0.89 20.48 -5.69
CA CYS A 136 -2.08 20.09 -4.96
C CYS A 136 -2.72 21.26 -4.22
N GLN A 137 -4.05 21.30 -4.32
CA GLN A 137 -4.90 22.17 -3.53
C GLN A 137 -6.13 21.40 -3.04
N CYS A 138 -6.60 21.80 -1.86
CA CYS A 138 -7.75 21.22 -1.21
C CYS A 138 -8.79 22.29 -0.89
N SER A 139 -10.04 21.86 -0.79
CA SER A 139 -11.12 22.75 -0.34
C SER A 139 -10.92 23.06 1.15
N PRO A 140 -11.09 24.33 1.57
CA PRO A 140 -10.98 24.72 2.97
C PRO A 140 -12.12 24.19 3.84
#